data_AF-A0A8T5H2T8-F1
#
_entry.id   AF-A0A8T5H2T8-F1
#
_cell.length_a   1.000
_cell.length_b   1.000
_cell.length_c   1.000
_cell.angle_alpha   90.00
_cell.angle_beta   90.00
_cell.angle_gamma   90.00
#
_symmetry.space_group_name_H-M   'P 1'
#
loop_
_entity.id
_entity.type
_entity.pdbx_description
1 polymer ?
#
loop_
_entity_poly.entity_id
_entity_poly.type
_entity_poly.pdbx_seq_one_letter_code
_entity_poly.pdbx_strand_id
1 'polypeptide(L)'
;MGLIEELSTYKVFELRKFGNERRVKKHILNLLISLKELRKKVKLYPRRFGNKTLLVENLQFCEATFEEFSRGVFLNRLSQKNLIIILSNLSRRLGKISAILTNLPKDGNEEIEALRENIVKHWNKIITISKRYSVVKYEGTRKKYSGIEEKGNIAGIEIVKAA
;
A
#
# COMPACT_ATOMS: atom_id res chain seq x y z
N MET A 1 -16.32 -3.92 3.78
CA MET A 1 -15.72 -4.89 2.85
C MET A 1 -14.41 -4.34 2.33
N GLY A 2 -13.30 -4.97 2.69
CA GLY A 2 -11.96 -4.42 2.45
C GLY A 2 -11.47 -4.72 1.03
N LEU A 3 -10.58 -3.88 0.51
CA LEU A 3 -9.79 -4.08 -0.71
C LEU A 3 -9.29 -5.53 -0.92
N ILE A 4 -9.03 -6.23 0.18
CA ILE A 4 -8.53 -7.61 0.22
C ILE A 4 -9.61 -8.61 -0.18
N GLU A 5 -10.86 -8.41 0.24
CA GLU A 5 -12.00 -9.25 -0.15
C GLU A 5 -12.25 -9.08 -1.65
N GLU A 6 -12.24 -7.85 -2.17
CA GLU A 6 -12.30 -7.60 -3.62
C GLU A 6 -11.16 -8.29 -4.37
N LEU A 7 -9.90 -8.16 -3.89
CA LEU A 7 -8.75 -8.76 -4.56
C LEU A 7 -8.77 -10.29 -4.59
N SER A 8 -9.33 -10.92 -3.55
CA SER A 8 -9.48 -12.37 -3.45
C SER A 8 -10.52 -12.96 -4.42
N THR A 9 -11.46 -12.15 -4.89
CA THR A 9 -12.50 -12.59 -5.85
C THR A 9 -12.01 -12.66 -7.30
N TYR A 10 -10.85 -12.10 -7.63
CA TYR A 10 -10.37 -12.07 -9.02
C TYR A 10 -9.71 -13.40 -9.42
N LYS A 11 -10.23 -14.06 -10.45
CA LYS A 11 -9.68 -15.32 -10.99
C LYS A 11 -8.35 -15.15 -11.76
N VAL A 12 -8.00 -13.94 -12.24
CA VAL A 12 -6.75 -13.68 -13.01
C VAL A 12 -6.18 -12.27 -12.75
N PHE A 13 -4.92 -12.17 -12.34
CA PHE A 13 -4.17 -10.91 -12.20
C PHE A 13 -3.04 -10.84 -13.23
N GLU A 14 -3.01 -9.78 -14.05
CA GLU A 14 -1.97 -9.59 -15.07
C GLU A 14 -0.67 -9.04 -14.48
N LEU A 15 -0.01 -9.84 -13.63
CA LEU A 15 1.16 -9.41 -12.85
C LEU A 15 2.27 -8.82 -13.71
N ARG A 16 2.53 -9.42 -14.88
CA ARG A 16 3.57 -8.95 -15.80
C ARG A 16 3.27 -7.56 -16.35
N LYS A 17 2.01 -7.24 -16.65
CA LYS A 17 1.63 -5.90 -17.14
C LYS A 17 1.67 -4.89 -16.01
N PHE A 18 1.15 -5.25 -14.84
CA PHE A 18 1.22 -4.44 -13.62
C PHE A 18 2.66 -4.09 -13.24
N GLY A 19 3.55 -5.08 -13.19
CA GLY A 19 4.94 -4.89 -12.79
C GLY A 19 5.78 -4.10 -13.78
N ASN A 20 5.39 -4.09 -15.07
CA ASN A 20 6.06 -3.29 -16.10
C ASN A 20 5.52 -1.86 -16.21
N GLU A 21 4.44 -1.50 -15.51
CA GLU A 21 3.91 -0.15 -15.59
C GLU A 21 4.81 0.87 -14.89
N ARG A 22 5.29 1.86 -15.64
CA ARG A 22 6.20 2.92 -15.15
C ARG A 22 5.66 3.64 -13.91
N ARG A 23 4.35 3.89 -13.86
CA ARG A 23 3.69 4.55 -12.72
C ARG A 23 3.74 3.70 -11.45
N VAL A 24 3.51 2.39 -11.57
CA VAL A 24 3.62 1.44 -10.45
C VAL A 24 5.03 1.47 -9.88
N LYS A 25 6.05 1.36 -10.74
CA LYS A 25 7.46 1.43 -10.35
C LYS A 25 7.79 2.71 -9.58
N LYS A 26 7.34 3.86 -10.09
CA LYS A 26 7.53 5.17 -9.44
C LYS A 26 6.88 5.22 -8.06
N HIS A 27 5.65 4.72 -7.92
CA HIS A 27 4.94 4.73 -6.64
C HIS A 27 5.56 3.78 -5.61
N ILE A 28 5.98 2.58 -6.03
CA ILE A 28 6.71 1.64 -5.16
C ILE A 28 8.01 2.29 -4.66
N LEU A 29 8.77 2.93 -5.54
CA LEU A 29 10.02 3.60 -5.17
C LEU A 29 9.79 4.72 -4.16
N ASN A 30 8.85 5.62 -4.42
CA ASN A 30 8.53 6.72 -3.50
C ASN A 30 8.07 6.21 -2.13
N LEU A 31 7.30 5.12 -2.11
CA LEU A 31 6.82 4.51 -0.87
C LEU A 31 7.98 3.91 -0.06
N LEU A 32 8.90 3.19 -0.72
CA LEU A 32 10.12 2.67 -0.09
C LEU A 32 11.00 3.79 0.48
N ILE A 33 11.20 4.87 -0.26
CA ILE A 33 11.97 6.04 0.19
C ILE A 33 11.31 6.64 1.45
N SER A 34 10.00 6.87 1.39
CA SER A 34 9.24 7.47 2.50
C SER A 34 9.28 6.59 3.76
N LEU A 35 9.16 5.27 3.62
CA LEU A 35 9.26 4.32 4.74
C LEU A 35 10.66 4.34 5.37
N LYS A 36 11.72 4.33 4.55
CA LYS A 36 13.11 4.39 5.01
C LYS A 36 13.41 5.69 5.74
N GLU A 37 12.94 6.81 5.20
CA GLU A 37 13.11 8.12 5.82
C GLU A 37 12.35 8.22 7.15
N LEU A 38 11.10 7.77 7.18
CA LEU A 38 10.31 7.70 8.41
C LEU A 38 11.02 6.85 9.47
N ARG A 39 11.56 5.68 9.11
CA ARG A 39 12.34 4.84 10.04
C ARG A 39 13.57 5.57 10.58
N LYS A 40 14.29 6.33 9.75
CA LYS A 40 15.43 7.14 10.20
C LYS A 40 14.98 8.19 11.22
N LYS A 41 13.90 8.93 10.94
CA LYS A 41 13.38 9.97 11.86
C LYS A 41 12.87 9.37 13.17
N VAL A 42 12.19 8.23 13.13
CA VAL A 42 11.75 7.50 14.34
C VAL A 42 12.94 7.08 15.22
N LYS A 43 14.07 6.70 14.61
CA LYS A 43 15.30 6.39 15.35
C LYS A 43 15.94 7.64 15.97
N LEU A 44 15.92 8.77 15.26
CA LEU A 44 16.49 10.04 15.72
C LEU A 44 15.69 10.71 16.84
N TYR A 45 14.36 10.54 16.84
CA TYR A 45 13.47 11.17 17.83
C TYR A 45 12.71 10.15 18.70
N PRO A 46 13.41 9.25 19.41
CA PRO A 46 12.79 8.09 20.03
C PRO A 46 11.80 8.44 21.14
N ARG A 47 12.02 9.55 21.87
CA ARG A 47 11.19 10.01 22.99
C ARG A 47 9.81 10.50 22.55
N ARG A 48 9.58 10.73 21.25
CA ARG A 48 8.32 11.25 20.71
C ARG A 48 7.29 10.15 20.42
N PHE A 49 7.69 8.88 20.44
CA PHE A 49 6.83 7.76 20.04
C PHE A 49 6.53 6.86 21.24
N GLY A 50 5.34 7.00 21.83
CA GLY A 50 4.89 6.17 22.97
C GLY A 50 4.93 4.66 22.67
N ASN A 51 4.75 4.27 21.41
CA ASN A 51 4.85 2.90 20.91
C ASN A 51 6.00 2.71 19.92
N LYS A 52 7.19 3.27 20.22
CA LYS A 52 8.35 3.26 19.31
C LYS A 52 8.71 1.86 18.81
N THR A 53 8.77 0.86 19.68
CA THR A 53 9.17 -0.52 19.32
C THR A 53 8.23 -1.08 18.26
N LEU A 54 6.92 -1.00 18.51
CA LEU A 54 5.90 -1.44 17.55
C LEU A 54 5.98 -0.66 16.23
N LEU A 55 6.22 0.65 16.27
CA LEU A 55 6.38 1.47 15.05
C LEU A 55 7.59 1.01 14.23
N VAL A 56 8.74 0.81 14.86
CA VAL A 56 9.97 0.35 14.20
C VAL A 56 9.79 -1.03 13.59
N GLU A 57 9.16 -1.96 14.30
CA GLU A 57 8.87 -3.31 13.79
C GLU A 57 7.97 -3.29 12.56
N ASN A 58 6.89 -2.50 12.59
CA ASN A 58 6.01 -2.36 11.42
C ASN A 58 6.74 -1.71 10.24
N LEU A 59 7.61 -0.72 10.49
CA LEU A 59 8.41 -0.08 9.44
C LEU A 59 9.42 -1.05 8.81
N GLN A 60 10.17 -1.80 9.63
CA GLN A 60 11.10 -2.82 9.14
C GLN A 60 10.39 -3.91 8.33
N PHE A 61 9.24 -4.36 8.82
CA PHE A 61 8.41 -5.32 8.10
C PHE A 61 7.96 -4.76 6.75
N CYS A 62 7.38 -3.55 6.74
CA CYS A 62 6.92 -2.92 5.50
C CYS A 62 8.06 -2.76 4.49
N GLU A 63 9.23 -2.29 4.93
CA GLU A 63 10.41 -2.17 4.06
C GLU A 63 10.82 -3.51 3.44
N ALA A 64 10.99 -4.55 4.27
CA ALA A 64 11.40 -5.87 3.80
C ALA A 64 10.37 -6.48 2.83
N THR A 65 9.09 -6.41 3.20
CA THR A 65 7.99 -6.91 2.36
C THR A 65 7.83 -6.10 1.07
N PHE A 66 8.10 -4.78 1.07
CA PHE A 66 8.09 -3.99 -0.16
C PHE A 66 9.29 -4.30 -1.07
N GLU A 67 10.46 -4.54 -0.50
CA GLU A 67 11.62 -4.97 -1.29
C GLU A 67 11.33 -6.32 -1.95
N GLU A 68 10.77 -7.27 -1.22
CA GLU A 68 10.34 -8.57 -1.75
C GLU A 68 9.23 -8.41 -2.81
N PHE A 69 8.22 -7.61 -2.52
CA PHE A 69 7.15 -7.27 -3.46
C PHE A 69 7.71 -6.68 -4.76
N SER A 70 8.58 -5.67 -4.66
CA SER A 70 9.18 -5.00 -5.80
C SER A 70 9.98 -5.99 -6.66
N ARG A 71 10.80 -6.85 -6.03
CA ARG A 71 11.56 -7.90 -6.73
C ARG A 71 10.62 -8.91 -7.40
N GLY A 72 9.61 -9.40 -6.68
CA GLY A 72 8.69 -10.42 -7.21
C GLY A 72 7.80 -9.90 -8.34
N VAL A 73 7.36 -8.64 -8.24
CA VAL A 73 6.58 -7.93 -9.26
C VAL A 73 7.44 -7.64 -10.50
N PHE A 74 8.69 -7.19 -10.33
CA PHE A 74 9.55 -6.84 -11.46
C PHE A 74 10.19 -8.07 -12.14
N LEU A 75 10.43 -9.15 -11.40
CA LEU A 75 11.02 -10.38 -11.94
C LEU A 75 9.97 -11.40 -12.41
N ASN A 76 8.66 -11.07 -12.34
CA ASN A 76 7.55 -11.98 -12.66
C ASN A 76 7.60 -13.32 -11.89
N ARG A 77 8.07 -13.31 -10.64
CA ARG A 77 8.24 -14.52 -9.80
C ARG A 77 7.13 -14.72 -8.78
N LEU A 78 6.21 -13.77 -8.65
CA LEU A 78 5.10 -13.87 -7.70
C LEU A 78 3.90 -14.57 -8.34
N SER A 79 3.35 -15.58 -7.66
CA SER A 79 2.00 -16.05 -7.98
C SER A 79 0.98 -14.98 -7.56
N GLN A 80 -0.20 -14.98 -8.18
CA GLN A 80 -1.29 -14.09 -7.79
C GLN A 80 -1.67 -14.26 -6.31
N LYS A 81 -1.70 -15.50 -5.82
CA LYS A 81 -1.97 -15.81 -4.39
C LYS A 81 -0.96 -15.12 -3.48
N ASN A 82 0.33 -15.21 -3.79
CA ASN A 82 1.38 -14.58 -2.99
C ASN A 82 1.32 -13.04 -3.09
N LEU A 83 0.99 -12.50 -4.27
CA LEU A 83 0.79 -11.06 -4.44
C LEU A 83 -0.33 -10.54 -3.52
N ILE A 84 -1.48 -11.22 -3.48
CA ILE A 84 -2.62 -10.83 -2.65
C ILE A 84 -2.24 -10.87 -1.17
N ILE A 85 -1.55 -11.93 -0.73
CA ILE A 85 -1.07 -12.06 0.66
C ILE A 85 -0.15 -10.89 1.01
N ILE A 86 0.80 -10.56 0.13
CA ILE A 86 1.74 -9.45 0.34
C ILE A 86 0.99 -8.10 0.42
N LEU A 87 0.11 -7.81 -0.54
CA LEU A 87 -0.67 -6.56 -0.54
C LEU A 87 -1.57 -6.44 0.71
N SER A 88 -2.12 -7.57 1.17
CA SER A 88 -2.94 -7.62 2.39
C SER A 88 -2.14 -7.32 3.65
N ASN A 89 -0.98 -7.95 3.79
CA ASN A 89 -0.07 -7.72 4.91
C ASN A 89 0.44 -6.28 4.93
N LEU A 90 0.85 -5.75 3.77
CA LEU A 90 1.27 -4.36 3.62
C LEU A 90 0.15 -3.38 3.99
N SER A 91 -1.08 -3.58 3.50
CA SER A 91 -2.23 -2.72 3.84
C SER A 91 -2.45 -2.66 5.35
N ARG A 92 -2.46 -3.82 6.01
CA ARG A 92 -2.69 -3.91 7.46
C ARG A 92 -1.59 -3.21 8.25
N ARG A 93 -0.33 -3.41 7.86
CA ARG A 93 0.83 -2.85 8.56
C ARG A 93 0.99 -1.34 8.33
N LEU A 94 0.73 -0.86 7.12
CA LEU A 94 0.68 0.57 6.81
C LEU A 94 -0.47 1.27 7.56
N GLY A 95 -1.62 0.62 7.71
CA GLY A 95 -2.71 1.11 8.56
C GLY A 95 -2.29 1.29 10.01
N LYS A 96 -1.57 0.32 10.59
CA LYS A 96 -1.02 0.42 11.95
C LYS A 96 0.00 1.55 12.09
N ILE A 97 0.90 1.71 11.12
CA ILE A 97 1.85 2.83 11.09
C ILE A 97 1.08 4.16 11.09
N SER A 98 0.10 4.31 10.20
CA SER A 98 -0.68 5.55 10.08
C SER A 98 -1.39 5.88 11.39
N ALA A 99 -2.04 4.90 12.03
CA ALA A 99 -2.72 5.09 13.31
C ALA A 99 -1.76 5.53 14.43
N ILE A 100 -0.57 4.92 14.51
CA ILE A 100 0.46 5.31 15.50
C ILE A 100 0.89 6.77 15.27
N LEU A 101 1.09 7.17 14.01
CA LEU A 101 1.55 8.51 13.66
C LEU A 101 0.46 9.58 13.87
N THR A 102 -0.81 9.27 13.63
CA THR A 102 -1.93 10.19 13.87
C THR A 102 -2.09 10.56 15.34
N ASN A 103 -1.63 9.70 16.26
CA ASN A 103 -1.67 9.93 17.70
C ASN A 103 -0.43 10.68 18.23
N LEU A 104 0.45 11.19 17.36
CA LEU A 104 1.61 11.97 17.78
C LEU A 104 1.20 13.39 18.19
N PRO A 105 1.83 13.98 19.23
CA PRO A 105 1.69 15.39 19.54
C PRO A 105 2.04 16.24 18.32
N LYS A 106 1.22 17.28 18.04
CA LYS A 106 1.37 18.16 16.86
C LYS A 106 2.62 19.06 16.93
N ASP A 107 3.29 19.10 18.07
CA ASP A 107 4.35 20.06 18.38
C ASP A 107 5.65 19.73 17.61
N GLY A 108 5.75 20.22 16.36
CA GLY A 108 6.98 20.29 15.57
C GLY A 108 7.31 19.05 14.74
N ASN A 109 6.31 18.33 14.23
CA ASN A 109 6.52 17.10 13.44
C ASN A 109 5.87 17.14 12.04
N GLU A 110 5.81 18.32 11.42
CA GLU A 110 5.30 18.52 10.04
C GLU A 110 5.96 17.56 9.03
N GLU A 111 7.26 17.28 9.20
CA GLU A 111 7.96 16.36 8.32
C GLU A 111 7.54 14.90 8.48
N ILE A 112 7.23 14.45 9.70
CA ILE A 112 6.74 13.08 9.95
C ILE A 112 5.33 12.93 9.40
N GLU A 113 4.51 13.97 9.53
CA GLU A 113 3.17 14.00 8.98
C GLU A 113 3.17 14.00 7.45
N ALA A 114 4.04 14.81 6.82
CA ALA A 114 4.26 14.78 5.38
C ALA A 114 4.70 13.39 4.88
N LEU A 115 5.57 12.70 5.63
CA LEU A 115 5.96 11.32 5.32
C LEU A 115 4.78 10.34 5.45
N ARG A 116 3.94 10.47 6.49
CA ARG A 116 2.72 9.68 6.66
C ARG A 116 1.78 9.86 5.48
N GLU A 117 1.51 11.09 5.09
CA GLU A 117 0.64 11.42 3.97
C GLU A 117 1.19 10.88 2.63
N ASN A 118 2.49 11.01 2.39
CA ASN A 118 3.14 10.46 1.21
C ASN A 118 3.04 8.93 1.15
N ILE A 119 3.23 8.25 2.27
CA ILE A 119 3.06 6.79 2.38
C ILE A 119 1.63 6.38 2.00
N VAL A 120 0.63 7.01 2.61
CA VAL A 120 -0.79 6.72 2.35
C VAL A 120 -1.14 7.00 0.88
N LYS A 121 -0.74 8.17 0.37
CA LYS A 121 -0.98 8.59 -1.02
C LYS A 121 -0.42 7.58 -2.02
N HIS A 122 0.83 7.19 -1.87
CA HIS A 122 1.47 6.28 -2.82
C HIS A 122 0.95 4.84 -2.71
N TRP A 123 0.62 4.39 -1.50
CA TRP A 123 -0.04 3.10 -1.32
C TRP A 123 -1.39 3.05 -2.03
N ASN A 124 -2.23 4.06 -1.84
CA ASN A 124 -3.54 4.16 -2.51
C ASN A 124 -3.43 4.15 -4.04
N LYS A 125 -2.36 4.75 -4.60
CA LYS A 125 -2.10 4.69 -6.04
C LYS A 125 -1.71 3.29 -6.51
N ILE A 126 -0.84 2.57 -5.77
CA ILE A 126 -0.47 1.18 -6.09
C ILE A 126 -1.72 0.29 -6.09
N ILE A 127 -2.56 0.44 -5.09
CA ILE A 127 -3.82 -0.28 -4.95
C ILE A 127 -4.80 0.03 -6.08
N THR A 128 -4.98 1.31 -6.40
CA THR A 128 -5.86 1.73 -7.49
C THR A 128 -5.43 1.11 -8.81
N ILE A 129 -4.12 1.07 -9.05
CA ILE A 129 -3.56 0.46 -10.24
C ILE A 129 -3.75 -1.07 -10.19
N SER A 130 -3.49 -1.73 -9.06
CA SER A 130 -3.68 -3.19 -8.97
C SER A 130 -5.11 -3.61 -9.32
N LYS A 131 -6.13 -2.84 -8.91
CA LYS A 131 -7.54 -3.09 -9.31
C LYS A 131 -7.77 -3.01 -10.84
N ARG A 132 -7.01 -2.19 -11.56
CA ARG A 132 -7.12 -2.09 -13.04
C ARG A 132 -6.54 -3.32 -13.75
N TYR A 133 -5.59 -4.00 -13.13
CA TYR A 133 -4.89 -5.16 -13.69
C TYR A 133 -5.40 -6.51 -13.15
N SER A 134 -6.34 -6.49 -12.20
CA SER A 134 -7.18 -7.65 -11.91
C SER A 134 -8.24 -7.79 -13.00
N VAL A 135 -8.15 -8.85 -13.81
CA VAL A 135 -9.15 -9.15 -14.84
C VAL A 135 -10.39 -9.70 -14.16
N VAL A 136 -11.50 -8.99 -14.30
CA VAL A 136 -12.81 -9.49 -13.93
C VAL A 136 -13.23 -10.55 -14.96
N LYS A 137 -12.95 -11.82 -14.71
CA LYS A 137 -13.72 -12.91 -15.34
C LYS A 137 -14.93 -13.22 -14.44
N TYR A 138 -16.00 -12.45 -14.62
CA TYR A 138 -17.34 -12.97 -14.35
C TYR A 138 -17.59 -14.07 -15.40
N GLU A 139 -17.41 -15.33 -15.01
CA GLU A 139 -18.04 -16.43 -15.73
C GLU A 139 -19.54 -16.36 -15.43
N GLY A 140 -20.29 -15.81 -16.38
CA GLY A 140 -21.74 -15.63 -16.27
C GLY A 140 -22.17 -14.26 -16.76
N THR A 141 -22.53 -14.19 -18.04
CA THR A 141 -23.08 -13.03 -18.77
C THR A 141 -22.11 -11.88 -19.07
N ARG A 142 -21.87 -11.69 -20.38
CA ARG A 142 -21.12 -10.57 -20.96
C ARG A 142 -21.70 -9.23 -20.50
N LYS A 143 -20.92 -8.44 -19.77
CA LYS A 143 -20.94 -6.98 -19.93
C LYS A 143 -19.52 -6.49 -20.19
N LYS A 144 -19.27 -6.11 -21.44
CA LYS A 144 -18.16 -5.23 -21.81
C LYS A 144 -18.34 -3.93 -21.02
N TYR A 145 -17.38 -3.58 -20.18
CA TYR A 145 -17.20 -2.20 -19.77
C TYR A 145 -15.90 -1.68 -20.40
N SER A 146 -16.06 -1.08 -21.57
CA SER A 146 -15.14 -0.11 -22.12
C SER A 146 -15.26 1.17 -21.31
N GLY A 147 -14.14 1.68 -20.80
CA GLY A 147 -14.04 3.01 -20.21
C GLY A 147 -14.58 3.10 -18.78
N ILE A 148 -13.67 3.11 -17.79
CA ILE A 148 -13.96 3.83 -16.56
C ILE A 148 -13.24 5.16 -16.68
N GLU A 149 -14.05 6.17 -17.00
CA GLU A 149 -13.72 7.58 -16.92
C GLU A 149 -13.00 7.90 -15.62
N GLU A 150 -12.00 8.77 -15.73
CA GLU A 150 -11.45 9.52 -14.61
C GLU A 150 -12.56 10.36 -13.96
N LYS A 151 -13.34 9.77 -13.05
CA LYS A 151 -14.11 10.51 -12.07
C LYS A 151 -13.57 10.18 -10.69
N GLY A 152 -12.97 11.20 -10.09
CA GLY A 152 -12.37 11.18 -8.76
C GLY A 152 -13.39 10.89 -7.65
N ASN A 153 -13.80 9.63 -7.55
CA ASN A 153 -14.47 9.07 -6.38
C ASN A 153 -14.14 7.57 -6.34
N ILE A 154 -12.91 7.26 -5.95
CA ILE A 154 -12.58 5.91 -5.50
C ILE A 154 -12.68 5.97 -3.99
N ALA A 155 -13.70 5.29 -3.46
CA ALA A 155 -13.89 5.02 -2.05
C ALA A 155 -12.53 4.90 -1.37
N GLY A 156 -12.27 5.84 -0.47
CA GLY A 156 -11.03 5.88 0.27
C GLY A 156 -10.77 4.50 0.83
N ILE A 157 -9.50 4.10 0.85
CA ILE A 157 -9.08 3.20 1.91
C ILE A 157 -9.35 4.01 3.18
N GLU A 158 -10.54 3.86 3.75
CA GLU A 158 -10.80 4.17 5.13
C GLU A 158 -9.81 3.31 5.89
N ILE A 159 -8.69 3.93 6.25
CA ILE A 159 -7.87 3.48 7.34
C ILE A 159 -8.86 3.43 8.50
N VAL A 160 -9.28 2.20 8.79
CA VAL A 160 -10.39 1.88 9.69
C VAL A 160 -10.29 2.82 10.90
N LYS A 161 -11.28 3.70 11.07
CA LYS A 161 -11.66 4.19 12.40
C LYS A 161 -12.13 2.93 13.13
N ALA A 162 -11.19 2.19 13.70
CA ALA A 162 -11.48 1.19 14.71
C ALA A 162 -11.36 1.93 16.04
N ALA A 163 -12.37 1.75 16.88
CA ALA A 163 -12.43 2.20 18.26
C ALA A 163 -11.13 1.93 19.03
#